data_AF-A0A147JC80-F1
#
_entry.id   AF-A0A147JC80-F1
#
_cell.length_a   1.000
_cell.length_b   1.000
_cell.length_c   1.000
_cell.angle_alpha   90.00
_cell.angle_beta   90.00
_cell.angle_gamma   90.00
#
_symmetry.space_group_name_H-M   'P 1'
#
loop_
_entity.id
_entity.type
_entity.pdbx_description
1 polymer ?
#
loop_
_entity_poly.entity_id
_entity_poly.type
_entity_poly.pdbx_seq_one_letter_code
_entity_poly.pdbx_strand_id
1 'polypeptide(L)'
;MSPEEELLALAARLEAAGKPAVLDAEEQKLESLVEKAEEASRSFSGSWLGYHAHVYYEGLRPAPPGAHFSQEWGLESTFSRGTTGSWGEFDPESVKAEIQHRAGDPDLGTLKAASRKAAIVFDEVRSEIESILVGVVAETGDRFLERLTEDLEGLMLLSASDVAQALLPKGKFVSRDAVAVGQGIQVPPHIALIAEMRSLSQSFGVCISAAELATKAASHLARQSRRRRVDARVGTNVFIGHGRSSAWRELKDFIQDRLRLPPDEFNRVPVAGVTNIARLAEMLDSAAVALLVMTAEDETAEGKLRARENVVHEVGLFQGRLGFTKAIVLLEDGCEEFSNIQGLGQIRFPKGRISAAFEEVRHVLEREGLLGDAN
;
A
#
# COMPACT_ATOMS: atom_id res chain seq x y z
N MET A 1 -10.46 -12.26 -9.10
CA MET A 1 -9.73 -11.00 -9.00
C MET A 1 -8.49 -11.31 -8.17
N SER A 2 -7.35 -10.65 -8.39
CA SER A 2 -6.17 -10.96 -7.58
C SER A 2 -6.28 -10.30 -6.19
N PRO A 3 -5.62 -10.82 -5.13
CA PRO A 3 -5.68 -10.22 -3.81
C PRO A 3 -5.29 -8.73 -3.81
N GLU A 4 -4.31 -8.33 -4.61
CA GLU A 4 -3.93 -6.92 -4.75
C GLU A 4 -5.01 -6.06 -5.43
N GLU A 5 -5.74 -6.59 -6.40
CA GLU A 5 -6.85 -5.88 -7.07
C GLU A 5 -8.05 -5.72 -6.12
N GLU A 6 -8.37 -6.75 -5.35
CA GLU A 6 -9.45 -6.73 -4.35
C GLU A 6 -9.16 -5.70 -3.25
N LEU A 7 -7.94 -5.72 -2.68
CA LEU A 7 -7.52 -4.76 -1.67
C LEU A 7 -7.57 -3.30 -2.17
N LEU A 8 -7.22 -3.03 -3.43
CA LEU A 8 -7.35 -1.69 -4.00
C LEU A 8 -8.81 -1.25 -4.16
N ALA A 9 -9.71 -2.17 -4.55
CA ALA A 9 -11.13 -1.89 -4.65
C ALA A 9 -11.74 -1.58 -3.27
N LEU A 10 -11.33 -2.33 -2.25
CA LEU A 10 -11.72 -2.10 -0.85
C LEU A 10 -11.16 -0.78 -0.31
N ALA A 11 -9.91 -0.45 -0.61
CA ALA A 11 -9.32 0.84 -0.27
C ALA A 11 -10.11 2.01 -0.89
N ALA A 12 -10.48 1.92 -2.17
CA ALA A 12 -11.27 2.95 -2.83
C ALA A 12 -12.67 3.14 -2.20
N ARG A 13 -13.32 2.04 -1.75
CA ARG A 13 -14.59 2.11 -1.01
C ARG A 13 -14.43 2.86 0.32
N LEU A 14 -13.36 2.58 1.05
CA LEU A 14 -13.03 3.26 2.31
C LEU A 14 -12.66 4.73 2.10
N GLU A 15 -11.88 5.07 1.07
CA GLU A 15 -11.55 6.47 0.75
C GLU A 15 -12.80 7.30 0.44
N ALA A 16 -13.72 6.74 -0.34
CA ALA A 16 -14.99 7.40 -0.65
C ALA A 16 -15.88 7.60 0.60
N ALA A 17 -15.84 6.66 1.55
CA ALA A 17 -16.55 6.77 2.81
C ALA A 17 -15.89 7.77 3.79
N GLY A 18 -14.56 7.88 3.78
CA GLY A 18 -13.79 8.78 4.64
C GLY A 18 -13.72 10.23 4.15
N LYS A 19 -14.18 10.53 2.93
CA LYS A 19 -14.23 11.90 2.36
C LYS A 19 -15.63 12.21 1.81
N PRO A 20 -16.67 12.22 2.64
CA PRO A 20 -18.00 12.57 2.17
C PRO A 20 -18.06 14.07 1.85
N ALA A 21 -18.75 14.45 0.77
CA ALA A 21 -18.84 15.85 0.34
C ALA A 21 -19.39 16.82 1.41
N VAL A 22 -20.20 16.33 2.35
CA VAL A 22 -20.70 17.14 3.48
C VAL A 22 -19.59 17.53 4.46
N LEU A 23 -18.56 16.71 4.62
CA LEU A 23 -17.43 17.03 5.49
C LEU A 23 -16.65 18.23 4.93
N ASP A 24 -16.35 18.21 3.63
CA ASP A 24 -15.67 19.30 2.94
C ASP A 24 -16.52 20.58 2.92
N ALA A 25 -17.84 20.43 2.71
CA ALA A 25 -18.77 21.58 2.67
C ALA A 25 -18.90 22.29 4.02
N GLU A 26 -18.77 21.55 5.12
CA GLU A 26 -18.98 22.07 6.48
C GLU A 26 -17.67 22.28 7.25
N GLU A 27 -16.49 21.98 6.67
CA GLU A 27 -15.18 22.00 7.34
C GLU A 27 -14.96 23.26 8.18
N GLN A 28 -15.11 24.45 7.59
CA GLN A 28 -14.91 25.73 8.27
C GLN A 28 -15.88 25.94 9.44
N LYS A 29 -17.14 25.52 9.30
CA LYS A 29 -18.13 25.65 10.38
C LYS A 29 -17.88 24.63 11.49
N LEU A 30 -17.38 23.44 11.16
CA LEU A 30 -17.00 22.43 12.15
C LEU A 30 -15.78 22.87 12.96
N GLU A 31 -14.78 23.45 12.31
CA GLU A 31 -13.65 24.09 13.01
C GLU A 31 -14.13 25.21 13.92
N SER A 32 -15.02 26.08 13.41
CA SER A 32 -15.62 27.14 14.22
C SER A 32 -16.44 26.57 15.38
N LEU A 33 -17.15 25.46 15.21
CA LEU A 33 -17.94 24.82 16.26
C LEU A 33 -17.07 24.36 17.43
N VAL A 34 -15.91 23.76 17.14
CA VAL A 34 -14.95 23.36 18.16
C VAL A 34 -14.39 24.60 18.88
N GLU A 35 -14.02 25.64 18.13
CA GLU A 35 -13.56 26.91 18.70
C GLU A 35 -14.62 27.52 19.63
N LYS A 36 -15.89 27.61 19.20
CA LYS A 36 -16.97 28.18 20.02
C LYS A 36 -17.30 27.33 21.25
N ALA A 37 -17.17 26.01 21.16
CA ALA A 37 -17.29 25.14 22.33
C ALA A 37 -16.13 25.37 23.33
N GLU A 38 -14.90 25.55 22.84
CA GLU A 38 -13.74 25.92 23.68
C GLU A 38 -13.90 27.32 24.28
N GLU A 39 -14.45 28.28 23.54
CA GLU A 39 -14.74 29.61 24.08
C GLU A 39 -15.77 29.55 25.22
N ALA A 40 -16.84 28.77 25.04
CA ALA A 40 -17.86 28.54 26.07
C ALA A 40 -17.28 27.84 27.30
N SER A 41 -16.28 26.98 27.16
CA SER A 41 -15.59 26.34 28.29
C SER A 41 -14.98 27.34 29.27
N ARG A 42 -14.64 28.56 28.82
CA ARG A 42 -14.10 29.63 29.70
C ARG A 42 -15.15 30.25 30.61
N SER A 43 -16.42 30.02 30.32
CA SER A 43 -17.56 30.44 31.15
C SER A 43 -18.08 29.30 32.03
N PHE A 44 -17.51 28.09 31.93
CA PHE A 44 -17.99 26.91 32.65
C PHE A 44 -17.57 26.92 34.13
N SER A 45 -18.43 26.36 34.99
CA SER A 45 -18.20 26.16 36.43
C SER A 45 -16.94 25.36 36.77
N GLY A 46 -16.43 24.59 35.80
CA GLY A 46 -15.30 23.67 35.96
C GLY A 46 -15.66 22.36 36.65
N SER A 47 -16.93 22.09 36.93
CA SER A 47 -17.37 20.91 37.67
C SER A 47 -18.37 20.09 36.87
N TRP A 48 -18.10 18.79 36.73
CA TRP A 48 -18.95 17.82 36.03
C TRP A 48 -20.00 17.18 36.96
N LEU A 49 -20.14 17.69 38.19
CA LEU A 49 -20.95 17.05 39.22
C LEU A 49 -22.40 17.56 39.15
N GLY A 50 -23.33 16.68 38.81
CA GLY A 50 -24.75 16.97 38.71
C GLY A 50 -25.03 18.22 37.88
N TYR A 51 -25.92 19.06 38.37
CA TYR A 51 -26.28 20.33 37.74
C TYR A 51 -25.10 21.30 37.59
N HIS A 52 -23.99 21.15 38.34
CA HIS A 52 -22.80 21.98 38.13
C HIS A 52 -22.27 21.85 36.70
N ALA A 53 -22.47 20.69 36.06
CA ALA A 53 -22.10 20.46 34.66
C ALA A 53 -22.83 21.41 33.70
N HIS A 54 -23.93 22.00 34.15
CA HIS A 54 -24.79 22.92 33.40
C HIS A 54 -24.66 24.37 33.89
N VAL A 55 -23.74 24.65 34.82
CA VAL A 55 -23.51 26.00 35.33
C VAL A 55 -22.48 26.73 34.48
N TYR A 56 -22.90 27.88 33.96
CA TYR A 56 -22.07 28.80 33.19
C TYR A 56 -22.19 30.22 33.74
N TYR A 57 -21.23 31.05 33.37
CA TYR A 57 -21.31 32.50 33.59
C TYR A 57 -22.19 33.15 32.52
N GLU A 58 -22.92 34.18 32.93
CA GLU A 58 -23.92 34.89 32.12
C GLU A 58 -23.47 35.18 30.68
N GLY A 59 -24.31 34.81 29.72
CA GLY A 59 -24.07 35.01 28.28
C GLY A 59 -22.99 34.11 27.66
N LEU A 60 -22.57 33.05 28.37
CA LEU A 60 -21.43 32.19 27.98
C LEU A 60 -20.15 33.00 27.78
N ARG A 61 -19.94 34.03 28.63
CA ARG A 61 -18.75 34.87 28.62
C ARG A 61 -17.79 34.45 29.71
N PRO A 62 -16.46 34.58 29.53
CA PRO A 62 -15.51 34.32 30.60
C PRO A 62 -15.85 35.12 31.85
N ALA A 63 -15.78 34.48 33.01
CA ALA A 63 -16.05 35.14 34.28
C ALA A 63 -15.02 36.27 34.53
N PRO A 64 -15.47 37.50 34.89
CA PRO A 64 -14.56 38.59 35.19
C PRO A 64 -13.82 38.34 36.52
N PRO A 65 -12.69 39.02 36.76
CA PRO A 65 -11.98 38.92 38.04
C PRO A 65 -12.91 39.18 39.24
N GLY A 66 -12.86 38.30 40.24
CA GLY A 66 -13.71 38.36 41.44
C GLY A 66 -15.03 37.60 41.34
N ALA A 67 -15.45 37.18 40.14
CA ALA A 67 -16.55 36.24 39.97
C ALA A 67 -16.03 34.79 40.01
N HIS A 68 -16.52 34.01 40.97
CA HIS A 68 -16.06 32.65 41.22
C HIS A 68 -17.23 31.71 41.50
N PHE A 69 -17.30 30.61 40.77
CA PHE A 69 -18.21 29.52 41.11
C PHE A 69 -17.62 28.67 42.24
N SER A 70 -18.41 28.41 43.28
CA SER A 70 -18.00 27.56 44.39
C SER A 70 -18.37 26.11 44.10
N GLN A 71 -17.41 25.28 43.68
CA GLN A 71 -17.67 23.84 43.46
C GLN A 71 -18.00 23.09 44.75
N GLU A 72 -17.67 23.64 45.92
CA GLU A 72 -18.00 23.07 47.24
C GLU A 72 -19.47 23.30 47.61
N TRP A 73 -20.02 24.48 47.28
CA TRP A 73 -21.34 24.92 47.76
C TRP A 73 -22.36 25.15 46.63
N GLY A 74 -21.96 24.97 45.37
CA GLY A 74 -22.83 25.16 44.22
C GLY A 74 -23.39 26.58 44.12
N LEU A 75 -24.67 26.70 43.75
CA LEU A 75 -25.42 27.96 43.71
C LEU A 75 -26.11 28.30 45.04
N GLU A 76 -25.89 27.52 46.10
CA GLU A 76 -26.49 27.81 47.42
C GLU A 76 -25.94 29.11 48.02
N SER A 77 -26.84 29.92 48.60
CA SER A 77 -26.44 31.14 49.30
C SER A 77 -25.84 30.81 50.66
N THR A 78 -24.51 30.72 50.75
CA THR A 78 -23.79 30.56 52.02
C THR A 78 -23.23 31.90 52.51
N PHE A 79 -23.30 32.18 53.82
CA PHE A 79 -22.66 33.36 54.42
C PHE A 79 -21.14 33.34 54.15
N SER A 80 -20.69 34.23 53.25
CA SER A 80 -19.30 34.56 52.89
C SER A 80 -18.45 33.57 52.07
N ARG A 81 -18.94 32.36 51.73
CA ARG A 81 -18.16 31.32 51.00
C ARG A 81 -18.86 30.69 49.78
N GLY A 82 -20.00 31.25 49.38
CA GLY A 82 -20.75 30.79 48.22
C GLY A 82 -20.22 31.34 46.89
N THR A 83 -20.92 30.98 45.82
CA THR A 83 -20.68 31.51 44.47
C THR A 83 -20.80 33.04 44.41
N THR A 84 -19.89 33.71 43.70
CA THR A 84 -19.86 35.16 43.49
C THR A 84 -19.98 35.53 42.01
N GLY A 85 -20.83 36.51 41.70
CA GLY A 85 -21.09 36.96 40.33
C GLY A 85 -22.28 36.25 39.67
N SER A 86 -22.55 36.59 38.40
CA SER A 86 -23.70 36.12 37.62
C SER A 86 -23.54 34.69 37.06
N TRP A 87 -23.33 33.72 37.95
CA TRP A 87 -23.37 32.30 37.57
C TRP A 87 -24.80 31.79 37.60
N GLY A 88 -25.16 30.95 36.62
CA GLY A 88 -26.49 30.35 36.56
C GLY A 88 -26.44 28.95 35.97
N GLU A 89 -27.41 28.12 36.33
CA GLU A 89 -27.68 26.87 35.64
C GLU A 89 -28.40 27.17 34.32
N PHE A 90 -27.95 26.54 33.24
CA PHE A 90 -28.52 26.70 31.90
C PHE A 90 -29.09 25.37 31.41
N ASP A 91 -30.15 25.46 30.61
CA ASP A 91 -30.65 24.30 29.88
C ASP A 91 -29.56 23.76 28.92
N PRO A 92 -29.21 22.46 28.98
CA PRO A 92 -28.15 21.87 28.16
C PRO A 92 -28.34 22.07 26.67
N GLU A 93 -29.57 21.93 26.16
CA GLU A 93 -29.86 22.06 24.74
C GLU A 93 -29.77 23.52 24.28
N SER A 94 -30.17 24.46 25.13
CA SER A 94 -30.01 25.89 24.88
C SER A 94 -28.53 26.30 24.78
N VAL A 95 -27.66 25.74 25.64
CA VAL A 95 -26.21 25.98 25.55
C VAL A 95 -25.64 25.42 24.24
N LYS A 96 -26.04 24.20 23.86
CA LYS A 96 -25.58 23.59 22.61
C LYS A 96 -26.05 24.37 21.37
N ALA A 97 -27.31 24.81 21.38
CA ALA A 97 -27.89 25.58 20.28
C ALA A 97 -27.20 26.94 20.13
N GLU A 98 -26.92 27.64 21.24
CA GLU A 98 -26.17 28.90 21.21
C GLU A 98 -24.74 28.73 20.67
N ILE A 99 -24.04 27.66 21.06
CA ILE A 99 -22.70 27.35 20.55
C ILE A 99 -22.76 27.06 19.04
N GLN A 100 -23.74 26.27 18.58
CA GLN A 100 -23.95 25.98 17.16
C GLN A 100 -24.27 27.25 16.36
N HIS A 101 -25.13 28.12 16.90
CA HIS A 101 -25.48 29.38 16.26
C HIS A 101 -24.26 30.30 16.10
N ARG A 102 -23.43 30.42 17.14
CA ARG A 102 -22.17 31.20 17.07
C ARG A 102 -21.17 30.63 16.07
N ALA A 103 -21.27 29.34 15.74
CA ALA A 103 -20.44 28.66 14.76
C ALA A 103 -21.00 28.71 13.33
N GLY A 104 -22.12 29.39 13.10
CA GLY A 104 -22.75 29.51 11.78
C GLY A 104 -23.65 28.33 11.42
N ASP A 105 -24.23 27.66 12.42
CA ASP A 105 -25.26 26.63 12.28
C ASP A 105 -24.86 25.49 11.32
N PRO A 106 -23.84 24.68 11.68
CA PRO A 106 -23.38 23.58 10.84
C PRO A 106 -24.47 22.51 10.64
N ASP A 107 -24.51 21.88 9.47
CA ASP A 107 -25.42 20.77 9.19
C ASP A 107 -24.94 19.45 9.84
N LEU A 108 -25.14 19.36 11.16
CA LEU A 108 -24.79 18.17 11.92
C LEU A 108 -25.70 16.98 11.59
N GLY A 109 -26.89 17.19 11.04
CA GLY A 109 -27.84 16.13 10.71
C GLY A 109 -27.33 15.26 9.56
N THR A 110 -26.95 15.91 8.45
CA THR A 110 -26.37 15.23 7.28
C THR A 110 -25.01 14.63 7.62
N LEU A 111 -24.19 15.34 8.41
CA LEU A 111 -22.88 14.85 8.84
C LEU A 111 -22.98 13.58 9.70
N LYS A 112 -23.93 13.53 10.66
CA LYS A 112 -24.21 12.34 11.47
C LYS A 112 -24.66 11.15 10.60
N ALA A 113 -25.47 11.40 9.58
CA ALA A 113 -25.88 10.36 8.64
C ALA A 113 -24.69 9.83 7.82
N ALA A 114 -23.82 10.72 7.34
CA ALA A 114 -22.60 10.34 6.64
C ALA A 114 -21.63 9.56 7.53
N SER A 115 -21.44 9.97 8.78
CA SER A 115 -20.60 9.28 9.77
C SER A 115 -21.10 7.87 10.07
N ARG A 116 -22.42 7.68 10.26
CA ARG A 116 -23.00 6.34 10.43
C ARG A 116 -22.76 5.45 9.21
N LYS A 117 -22.89 6.01 8.00
CA LYS A 117 -22.59 5.28 6.77
C LYS A 117 -21.11 4.90 6.68
N ALA A 118 -20.21 5.82 7.04
CA ALA A 118 -18.77 5.56 7.07
C ALA A 118 -18.41 4.46 8.09
N ALA A 119 -19.00 4.48 9.28
CA ALA A 119 -18.82 3.44 10.29
C ALA A 119 -19.24 2.05 9.79
N ILE A 120 -20.40 1.95 9.14
CA ILE A 120 -20.87 0.68 8.53
C ILE A 120 -19.89 0.20 7.46
N VAL A 121 -19.45 1.09 6.57
CA VAL A 121 -18.47 0.75 5.52
C VAL A 121 -17.13 0.33 6.13
N PHE A 122 -16.68 1.00 7.19
CA PHE A 122 -15.46 0.65 7.89
C PHE A 122 -15.53 -0.79 8.43
N ASP A 123 -16.57 -1.13 9.19
CA ASP A 123 -16.70 -2.46 9.79
C ASP A 123 -16.77 -3.56 8.71
N GLU A 124 -17.59 -3.36 7.67
CA GLU A 124 -17.72 -4.32 6.57
C GLU A 124 -16.39 -4.52 5.82
N VAL A 125 -15.79 -3.42 5.36
CA VAL A 125 -14.60 -3.48 4.51
C VAL A 125 -13.37 -3.91 5.30
N ARG A 126 -13.27 -3.54 6.59
CA ARG A 126 -12.21 -4.00 7.47
C ARG A 126 -12.20 -5.52 7.55
N SER A 127 -13.34 -6.16 7.80
CA SER A 127 -13.43 -7.63 7.85
C SER A 127 -13.06 -8.29 6.52
N GLU A 128 -13.43 -7.68 5.38
CA GLU A 128 -13.02 -8.16 4.06
C GLU A 128 -11.48 -8.08 3.87
N ILE A 129 -10.86 -6.95 4.24
CA ILE A 129 -9.40 -6.78 4.18
C ILE A 129 -8.70 -7.80 5.10
N GLU A 130 -9.14 -7.92 6.35
CA GLU A 130 -8.59 -8.88 7.32
C GLU A 130 -8.62 -10.31 6.76
N SER A 131 -9.74 -10.72 6.17
CA SER A 131 -9.89 -12.04 5.55
C SER A 131 -8.86 -12.28 4.43
N ILE A 132 -8.61 -11.28 3.58
CA ILE A 132 -7.61 -11.38 2.51
C ILE A 132 -6.20 -11.47 3.10
N LEU A 133 -5.85 -10.58 4.04
CA LEU A 133 -4.51 -10.53 4.61
C LEU A 133 -4.18 -11.80 5.40
N VAL A 134 -5.10 -12.28 6.24
CA VAL A 134 -4.92 -13.53 7.00
C VAL A 134 -4.72 -14.72 6.05
N GLY A 135 -5.51 -14.80 4.97
CA GLY A 135 -5.36 -15.84 3.96
C GLY A 135 -3.95 -15.84 3.33
N VAL A 136 -3.46 -14.67 2.92
CA VAL A 136 -2.13 -14.57 2.30
C VAL A 136 -1.00 -14.80 3.31
N VAL A 137 -1.12 -14.29 4.54
CA VAL A 137 -0.13 -14.51 5.60
C VAL A 137 -0.02 -16.00 5.93
N ALA A 138 -1.15 -16.73 6.00
CA ALA A 138 -1.15 -18.17 6.25
C ALA A 138 -0.42 -18.96 5.15
N GLU A 139 -0.50 -18.53 3.88
CA GLU A 139 0.20 -19.17 2.77
C GLU A 139 1.69 -18.82 2.67
N THR A 140 2.05 -17.58 3.02
CA THR A 140 3.38 -17.03 2.70
C THR A 140 4.29 -16.80 3.90
N GLY A 141 3.73 -16.69 5.11
CA GLY A 141 4.47 -16.28 6.31
C GLY A 141 5.00 -14.83 6.24
N ASP A 142 4.35 -13.97 5.44
CA ASP A 142 4.81 -12.59 5.22
C ASP A 142 4.63 -11.70 6.46
N ARG A 143 5.74 -11.46 7.16
CA ARG A 143 5.79 -10.63 8.38
C ARG A 143 5.41 -9.17 8.17
N PHE A 144 5.50 -8.64 6.95
CA PHE A 144 5.07 -7.27 6.68
C PHE A 144 3.54 -7.21 6.63
N LEU A 145 2.91 -8.18 5.96
CA LEU A 145 1.44 -8.28 5.93
C LEU A 145 0.87 -8.61 7.30
N GLU A 146 1.56 -9.44 8.10
CA GLU A 146 1.19 -9.72 9.50
C GLU A 146 1.09 -8.44 10.34
N ARG A 147 2.09 -7.54 10.27
CA ARG A 147 2.03 -6.24 10.95
C ARG A 147 0.91 -5.34 10.46
N LEU A 148 0.63 -5.35 9.14
CA LEU A 148 -0.47 -4.56 8.61
C LEU A 148 -1.83 -5.07 9.09
N THR A 149 -1.97 -6.39 9.31
CA THR A 149 -3.15 -6.97 9.95
C THR A 149 -3.29 -6.49 11.39
N GLU A 150 -2.21 -6.51 12.19
CA GLU A 150 -2.20 -5.99 13.57
C GLU A 150 -2.57 -4.49 13.63
N ASP A 151 -2.01 -3.67 12.72
CA ASP A 151 -2.31 -2.24 12.63
C ASP A 151 -3.79 -2.01 12.27
N LEU A 152 -4.36 -2.83 11.38
CA LEU A 152 -5.77 -2.77 11.00
C LEU A 152 -6.67 -3.18 12.16
N GLU A 153 -6.27 -4.21 12.92
CA GLU A 153 -6.99 -4.68 14.11
C GLU A 153 -7.08 -3.61 15.20
N GLY A 154 -6.02 -2.80 15.33
CA GLY A 154 -5.94 -1.69 16.29
C GLY A 154 -6.82 -0.48 15.96
N LEU A 155 -7.38 -0.39 14.75
CA LEU A 155 -8.32 0.68 14.41
C LEU A 155 -9.66 0.42 15.10
N MET A 156 -10.17 1.38 15.88
CA MET A 156 -11.44 1.25 16.59
C MET A 156 -12.31 2.48 16.39
N LEU A 157 -13.62 2.31 16.23
CA LEU A 157 -14.58 3.41 16.23
C LEU A 157 -14.83 3.88 17.66
N LEU A 158 -14.78 5.20 17.89
CA LEU A 158 -15.06 5.80 19.19
C LEU A 158 -16.43 6.46 19.19
N SER A 159 -17.25 6.14 20.18
CA SER A 159 -18.51 6.87 20.41
C SER A 159 -18.24 8.21 21.09
N ALA A 160 -19.21 9.13 21.01
CA ALA A 160 -19.15 10.38 21.78
C ALA A 160 -19.03 10.13 23.29
N SER A 161 -19.59 9.01 23.79
CA SER A 161 -19.45 8.62 25.19
C SER A 161 -18.01 8.23 25.52
N ASP A 162 -17.32 7.48 24.65
CA ASP A 162 -15.92 7.09 24.85
C ASP A 162 -15.01 8.32 24.88
N VAL A 163 -15.27 9.27 23.97
CA VAL A 163 -14.52 10.54 23.94
C VAL A 163 -14.79 11.37 25.20
N ALA A 164 -16.05 11.51 25.62
CA ALA A 164 -16.39 12.23 26.85
C ALA A 164 -15.75 11.59 28.09
N GLN A 165 -15.74 10.25 28.15
CA GLN A 165 -15.10 9.50 29.21
C GLN A 165 -13.58 9.70 29.25
N ALA A 166 -12.93 9.84 28.09
CA ALA A 166 -11.51 10.15 27.98
C ALA A 166 -11.18 11.60 28.42
N LEU A 167 -12.13 12.52 28.26
CA LEU A 167 -12.02 13.94 28.67
C LEU A 167 -12.37 14.18 30.14
N LEU A 168 -12.99 13.20 30.81
CA LEU A 168 -13.36 13.31 32.21
C LEU A 168 -12.12 13.61 33.08
N PRO A 169 -12.16 14.67 33.93
CA PRO A 169 -11.05 14.98 34.82
C PRO A 169 -10.71 13.80 35.74
N LYS A 170 -9.41 13.48 35.85
CA LYS A 170 -8.92 12.44 36.76
C LYS A 170 -8.83 13.02 38.17
N GLY A 171 -9.52 12.40 39.13
CA GLY A 171 -9.45 12.82 40.54
C GLY A 171 -10.73 12.50 41.31
N LYS A 172 -10.74 12.82 42.61
CA LYS A 172 -11.95 12.75 43.42
C LYS A 172 -12.68 14.08 43.36
N PHE A 173 -13.96 14.04 42.98
CA PHE A 173 -14.86 15.19 43.13
C PHE A 173 -15.31 15.25 44.59
N VAL A 174 -15.10 16.40 45.25
CA VAL A 174 -15.55 16.64 46.63
C VAL A 174 -16.42 17.89 46.60
N SER A 175 -17.68 17.74 46.99
CA SER A 175 -18.65 18.82 47.11
C SER A 175 -19.51 18.61 48.35
N ARG A 176 -19.97 19.70 48.96
CA ARG A 176 -20.98 19.71 50.04
C ARG A 176 -22.39 19.97 49.50
N ASP A 177 -22.52 20.34 48.23
CA ASP A 177 -23.80 20.40 47.53
C ASP A 177 -24.35 18.97 47.34
N ALA A 178 -25.31 18.60 48.18
CA ALA A 178 -25.89 17.26 48.19
C ALA A 178 -26.69 16.94 46.91
N VAL A 179 -27.25 17.97 46.25
CA VAL A 179 -28.01 17.80 45.01
C VAL A 179 -27.05 17.42 43.88
N ALA A 180 -25.97 18.19 43.72
CA ALA A 180 -24.94 17.90 42.72
C ALA A 180 -24.33 16.51 42.95
N VAL A 181 -23.96 16.19 44.19
CA VAL A 181 -23.41 14.85 44.56
C VAL A 181 -24.39 13.73 44.22
N GLY A 182 -25.67 13.89 44.59
CA GLY A 182 -26.70 12.87 44.36
C GLY A 182 -26.99 12.61 42.88
N GLN A 183 -26.79 13.60 42.01
CA GLN A 183 -26.98 13.48 40.57
C GLN A 183 -25.80 12.84 39.84
N GLY A 184 -24.65 12.66 40.50
CA GLY A 184 -23.48 11.99 39.94
C GLY A 184 -22.77 12.79 38.84
N ILE A 185 -21.91 12.12 38.07
CA ILE A 185 -21.15 12.78 36.99
C ILE A 185 -22.05 12.99 35.77
N GLN A 186 -22.07 14.21 35.24
CA GLN A 186 -22.76 14.58 34.02
C GLN A 186 -21.78 15.25 33.05
N VAL A 187 -21.97 15.01 31.74
CA VAL A 187 -21.10 15.59 30.69
C VAL A 187 -21.55 17.03 30.41
N PRO A 188 -20.68 18.04 30.57
CA PRO A 188 -21.04 19.42 30.28
C PRO A 188 -21.43 19.62 28.81
N PRO A 189 -22.43 20.47 28.50
CA PRO A 189 -22.92 20.70 27.14
C PRO A 189 -21.85 20.98 26.07
N HIS A 190 -20.88 21.86 26.37
CA HIS A 190 -19.78 22.17 25.44
C HIS A 190 -18.83 20.97 25.22
N ILE A 191 -18.60 20.15 26.25
CA ILE A 191 -17.82 18.91 26.12
C ILE A 191 -18.59 17.86 25.33
N ALA A 192 -19.91 17.76 25.52
CA ALA A 192 -20.74 16.85 24.74
C ALA A 192 -20.66 17.17 23.24
N LEU A 193 -20.66 18.46 22.86
CA LEU A 193 -20.43 18.88 21.48
C LEU A 193 -19.03 18.52 20.97
N ILE A 194 -17.98 18.79 21.75
CA ILE A 194 -16.60 18.42 21.37
C ILE A 194 -16.47 16.90 21.18
N ALA A 195 -17.06 16.13 22.08
CA ALA A 195 -17.02 14.67 22.05
C ALA A 195 -17.79 14.11 20.84
N GLU A 196 -18.96 14.66 20.53
CA GLU A 196 -19.72 14.35 19.34
C GLU A 196 -18.91 14.68 18.08
N MET A 197 -18.31 15.87 18.01
CA MET A 197 -17.54 16.26 16.83
C MET A 197 -16.32 15.38 16.60
N ARG A 198 -15.57 15.06 17.67
CA ARG A 198 -14.43 14.15 17.58
C ARG A 198 -14.84 12.76 17.13
N SER A 199 -15.96 12.23 17.65
CA SER A 199 -16.50 10.93 17.23
C SER A 199 -16.88 10.93 15.74
N LEU A 200 -17.54 11.99 15.27
CA LEU A 200 -17.90 12.16 13.86
C LEU A 200 -16.65 12.20 12.96
N SER A 201 -15.69 13.09 13.24
CA SER A 201 -14.46 13.20 12.46
C SER A 201 -13.63 11.91 12.49
N GLN A 202 -13.61 11.22 13.63
CA GLN A 202 -12.87 9.98 13.79
C GLN A 202 -13.42 8.84 12.93
N SER A 203 -14.74 8.75 12.78
CA SER A 203 -15.37 7.74 11.90
C SER A 203 -14.91 7.82 10.44
N PHE A 204 -14.66 9.04 9.94
CA PHE A 204 -14.09 9.27 8.62
C PHE A 204 -12.60 8.96 8.60
N GLY A 205 -11.88 9.41 9.63
CA GLY A 205 -10.44 9.19 9.78
C GLY A 205 -10.04 7.71 9.76
N VAL A 206 -10.79 6.84 10.44
CA VAL A 206 -10.48 5.39 10.44
C VAL A 206 -10.71 4.75 9.08
N CYS A 207 -11.66 5.23 8.28
CA CYS A 207 -11.81 4.77 6.91
C CYS A 207 -10.56 5.09 6.09
N ILE A 208 -10.04 6.31 6.22
CA ILE A 208 -8.81 6.72 5.52
C ILE A 208 -7.61 5.89 6.00
N SER A 209 -7.44 5.70 7.31
CA SER A 209 -6.35 4.88 7.84
C SER A 209 -6.43 3.41 7.36
N ALA A 210 -7.62 2.81 7.33
CA ALA A 210 -7.81 1.47 6.80
C ALA A 210 -7.52 1.39 5.29
N ALA A 211 -7.91 2.41 4.53
CA ALA A 211 -7.61 2.48 3.09
C ALA A 211 -6.09 2.56 2.81
N GLU A 212 -5.36 3.33 3.61
CA GLU A 212 -3.91 3.41 3.52
C GLU A 212 -3.23 2.06 3.80
N LEU A 213 -3.70 1.33 4.81
CA LEU A 213 -3.20 -0.02 5.14
C LEU A 213 -3.48 -1.00 4.00
N ALA A 214 -4.71 -1.02 3.48
CA ALA A 214 -5.08 -1.86 2.33
C ALA A 214 -4.25 -1.54 1.08
N THR A 215 -4.01 -0.26 0.80
CA THR A 215 -3.18 0.18 -0.33
C THR A 215 -1.71 -0.24 -0.17
N LYS A 216 -1.16 -0.15 1.04
CA LYS A 216 0.19 -0.64 1.36
C LYS A 216 0.30 -2.15 1.14
N ALA A 217 -0.68 -2.92 1.60
CA ALA A 217 -0.74 -4.36 1.41
C ALA A 217 -0.85 -4.74 -0.08
N ALA A 218 -1.77 -4.12 -0.82
CA ALA A 218 -1.92 -4.33 -2.27
C ALA A 218 -0.62 -4.03 -3.03
N SER A 219 0.02 -2.90 -2.73
CA SER A 219 1.28 -2.51 -3.37
C SER A 219 2.42 -3.51 -3.09
N HIS A 220 2.44 -4.08 -1.89
CA HIS A 220 3.40 -5.11 -1.51
C HIS A 220 3.17 -6.42 -2.26
N LEU A 221 1.92 -6.88 -2.32
CA LEU A 221 1.53 -8.06 -3.06
C LEU A 221 1.81 -7.91 -4.56
N ALA A 222 1.52 -6.76 -5.15
CA ALA A 222 1.82 -6.47 -6.55
C ALA A 222 3.34 -6.53 -6.85
N ARG A 223 4.19 -6.07 -5.92
CA ARG A 223 5.66 -6.20 -6.05
C ARG A 223 6.10 -7.65 -6.00
N GLN A 224 5.53 -8.45 -5.10
CA GLN A 224 5.83 -9.87 -5.01
C GLN A 224 5.34 -10.65 -6.23
N SER A 225 4.13 -10.39 -6.71
CA SER A 225 3.57 -11.05 -7.89
C SER A 225 4.39 -10.70 -9.14
N ARG A 226 4.84 -9.45 -9.28
CA ARG A 226 5.79 -9.04 -10.34
C ARG A 226 7.12 -9.78 -10.22
N ARG A 227 7.70 -9.89 -9.03
CA ARG A 227 8.96 -10.61 -8.82
C ARG A 227 8.82 -12.10 -9.15
N ARG A 228 7.77 -12.76 -8.66
CA ARG A 228 7.45 -14.16 -9.00
C ARG A 228 7.27 -14.37 -10.50
N ARG A 229 6.62 -13.43 -11.21
CA ARG A 229 6.49 -13.49 -12.68
C ARG A 229 7.83 -13.31 -13.40
N VAL A 230 8.75 -12.52 -12.86
CA VAL A 230 10.10 -12.40 -13.41
C VAL A 230 10.88 -13.69 -13.15
N ASP A 231 10.87 -14.21 -11.93
CA ASP A 231 11.55 -15.45 -11.57
C ASP A 231 11.02 -16.64 -12.37
N ALA A 232 9.71 -16.75 -12.57
CA ALA A 232 9.07 -17.79 -13.39
C ALA A 232 9.35 -17.66 -14.89
N ARG A 233 9.83 -16.50 -15.38
CA ARG A 233 10.21 -16.28 -16.78
C ARG A 233 11.68 -16.59 -17.07
N VAL A 234 12.49 -16.80 -16.03
CA VAL A 234 13.89 -17.22 -16.18
C VAL A 234 13.89 -18.74 -16.21
N GLY A 235 14.00 -19.31 -17.41
CA GLY A 235 14.22 -20.74 -17.55
C GLY A 235 15.61 -21.17 -17.06
N THR A 236 15.93 -22.46 -17.10
CA THR A 236 17.23 -23.01 -16.63
C THR A 236 18.17 -23.43 -17.76
N ASN A 237 17.68 -23.43 -19.01
CA ASN A 237 18.40 -24.03 -20.13
C ASN A 237 19.28 -23.03 -20.87
N VAL A 238 20.37 -23.51 -21.47
CA VAL A 238 21.17 -22.72 -22.40
C VAL A 238 20.73 -23.07 -23.81
N PHE A 239 20.00 -22.16 -24.47
CA PHE A 239 19.61 -22.36 -25.85
C PHE A 239 20.82 -22.18 -26.78
N ILE A 240 20.99 -23.07 -27.76
CA ILE A 240 22.03 -22.97 -28.78
C ILE A 240 21.37 -22.87 -30.16
N GLY A 241 21.38 -21.67 -30.73
CA GLY A 241 20.95 -21.42 -32.11
C GLY A 241 22.12 -21.61 -33.06
N HIS A 242 21.94 -22.29 -34.19
CA HIS A 242 23.06 -22.60 -35.08
C HIS A 242 22.62 -22.86 -36.54
N GLY A 243 23.57 -22.72 -37.46
CA GLY A 243 23.41 -23.07 -38.87
C GLY A 243 23.68 -24.54 -39.17
N ARG A 244 24.19 -24.85 -40.35
CA ARG A 244 24.63 -26.20 -40.77
C ARG A 244 25.99 -26.59 -40.21
N SER A 245 26.84 -25.64 -39.82
CA SER A 245 28.16 -25.91 -39.25
C SER A 245 28.07 -26.83 -38.04
N SER A 246 29.03 -27.72 -37.85
CA SER A 246 29.10 -28.60 -36.67
C SER A 246 29.70 -27.94 -35.44
N ALA A 247 30.15 -26.68 -35.53
CA ALA A 247 30.83 -25.96 -34.44
C ALA A 247 30.00 -25.92 -33.14
N TRP A 248 28.68 -25.79 -33.24
CA TRP A 248 27.80 -25.78 -32.08
C TRP A 248 27.86 -27.06 -31.23
N ARG A 249 28.27 -28.20 -31.79
CA ARG A 249 28.39 -29.46 -31.03
C ARG A 249 29.49 -29.37 -29.98
N GLU A 250 30.64 -28.79 -30.34
CA GLU A 250 31.75 -28.57 -29.40
C GLU A 250 31.33 -27.61 -28.28
N LEU A 251 30.55 -26.57 -28.62
CA LEU A 251 29.97 -25.67 -27.63
C LEU A 251 28.97 -26.39 -26.72
N LYS A 252 28.08 -27.23 -27.28
CA LYS A 252 27.12 -28.03 -26.52
C LYS A 252 27.83 -28.95 -25.53
N ASP A 253 28.86 -29.66 -25.98
CA ASP A 253 29.66 -30.55 -25.13
C ASP A 253 30.35 -29.76 -24.00
N PHE A 254 30.87 -28.56 -24.29
CA PHE A 254 31.42 -27.68 -23.27
C PHE A 254 30.37 -27.24 -22.22
N ILE A 255 29.19 -26.79 -22.66
CA ILE A 255 28.08 -26.38 -21.78
C ILE A 255 27.61 -27.55 -20.90
N GLN A 256 27.44 -28.73 -21.50
CA GLN A 256 26.88 -29.89 -20.82
C GLN A 256 27.90 -30.59 -19.92
N ASP A 257 29.09 -30.89 -20.44
CA ASP A 257 30.04 -31.78 -19.76
C ASP A 257 30.96 -31.02 -18.82
N ARG A 258 31.44 -29.84 -19.22
CA ARG A 258 32.35 -29.01 -18.39
C ARG A 258 31.58 -28.10 -17.46
N LEU A 259 30.50 -27.46 -17.92
CA LEU A 259 29.73 -26.51 -17.13
C LEU A 259 28.49 -27.09 -16.44
N ARG A 260 28.10 -28.33 -16.77
CA ARG A 260 26.96 -29.04 -16.16
C ARG A 260 25.62 -28.31 -16.29
N LEU A 261 25.47 -27.50 -17.34
CA LEU A 261 24.22 -26.82 -17.67
C LEU A 261 23.44 -27.61 -18.72
N PRO A 262 22.11 -27.60 -18.71
CA PRO A 262 21.30 -28.29 -19.72
C PRO A 262 21.25 -27.48 -21.02
N PRO A 263 21.89 -27.94 -22.12
CA PRO A 263 21.75 -27.28 -23.40
C PRO A 263 20.42 -27.66 -24.07
N ASP A 264 19.81 -26.73 -24.79
CA ASP A 264 18.67 -27.00 -25.66
C ASP A 264 18.99 -26.50 -27.08
N GLU A 265 18.80 -27.34 -28.09
CA GLU A 265 19.11 -27.01 -29.49
C GLU A 265 17.88 -27.23 -30.38
N PHE A 266 17.69 -26.35 -31.35
CA PHE A 266 16.55 -26.46 -32.24
C PHE A 266 16.89 -27.36 -33.44
N ASN A 267 16.57 -28.64 -33.33
CA ASN A 267 16.73 -29.58 -34.44
C ASN A 267 15.43 -29.70 -35.26
N ARG A 268 15.51 -29.50 -36.58
CA ARG A 268 14.34 -29.37 -37.48
C ARG A 268 13.57 -30.67 -37.73
N VAL A 269 13.83 -31.74 -36.99
CA VAL A 269 13.11 -33.01 -37.15
C VAL A 269 11.77 -32.88 -36.43
N PRO A 270 10.63 -32.75 -37.15
CA PRO A 270 9.34 -32.54 -36.50
C PRO A 270 8.95 -33.80 -35.72
N VAL A 271 8.68 -33.67 -34.43
CA VAL A 271 8.02 -34.72 -33.66
C VAL A 271 6.54 -34.71 -34.03
N ALA A 272 5.95 -35.89 -34.27
CA ALA A 272 4.55 -36.00 -34.67
C ALA A 272 3.63 -35.26 -33.67
N GLY A 273 2.85 -34.29 -34.17
CA GLY A 273 1.89 -33.53 -33.38
C GLY A 273 2.39 -32.20 -32.80
N VAL A 274 3.69 -31.88 -32.89
CA VAL A 274 4.26 -30.59 -32.44
C VAL A 274 4.71 -29.78 -33.65
N THR A 275 4.17 -28.57 -33.80
CA THR A 275 4.65 -27.66 -34.85
C THR A 275 6.02 -27.10 -34.48
N ASN A 276 6.86 -26.82 -35.47
CA ASN A 276 8.16 -26.18 -35.26
C ASN A 276 8.05 -24.85 -34.48
N ILE A 277 6.95 -24.13 -34.67
CA ILE A 277 6.65 -22.88 -33.96
C ILE A 277 6.38 -23.15 -32.47
N ALA A 278 5.58 -24.16 -32.16
CA ALA A 278 5.28 -24.53 -30.78
C ALA A 278 6.55 -24.99 -30.03
N ARG A 279 7.42 -25.77 -30.70
CA ARG A 279 8.70 -26.18 -30.13
C ARG A 279 9.62 -24.99 -29.86
N LEU A 280 9.74 -24.07 -30.82
CA LEU A 280 10.56 -22.87 -30.66
C LEU A 280 10.05 -21.97 -29.52
N ALA A 281 8.74 -21.84 -29.37
CA ALA A 281 8.13 -21.10 -28.26
C ALA A 281 8.42 -21.73 -26.90
N GLU A 282 8.35 -23.07 -26.80
CA GLU A 282 8.72 -23.81 -25.58
C GLU A 282 10.19 -23.58 -25.20
N MET A 283 11.09 -23.61 -26.18
CA MET A 283 12.53 -23.37 -25.97
C MET A 283 12.82 -21.92 -25.57
N LEU A 284 12.07 -20.96 -26.13
CA LEU A 284 12.14 -19.55 -25.72
C LEU A 284 11.74 -19.34 -24.26
N ASP A 285 10.72 -20.07 -23.80
CA ASP A 285 10.23 -19.96 -22.43
C ASP A 285 11.13 -20.69 -21.41
N SER A 286 11.83 -21.74 -21.84
CA SER A 286 12.74 -22.53 -20.99
C SER A 286 14.19 -22.04 -20.96
N ALA A 287 14.57 -21.11 -21.84
CA ALA A 287 15.93 -20.58 -21.93
C ALA A 287 16.24 -19.54 -20.84
N ALA A 288 17.36 -19.74 -20.15
CA ALA A 288 17.98 -18.78 -19.25
C ALA A 288 18.88 -17.78 -20.01
N VAL A 289 19.63 -18.33 -20.96
CA VAL A 289 20.59 -17.67 -21.85
C VAL A 289 20.49 -18.33 -23.23
N ALA A 290 20.72 -17.57 -24.29
CA ALA A 290 20.82 -18.06 -25.66
C ALA A 290 22.19 -17.74 -26.23
N LEU A 291 22.85 -18.74 -26.81
CA LEU A 291 24.12 -18.65 -27.52
C LEU A 291 23.87 -18.94 -29.00
N LEU A 292 24.08 -17.95 -29.86
CA LEU A 292 23.71 -18.05 -31.27
C LEU A 292 24.96 -18.08 -32.15
N VAL A 293 25.26 -19.26 -32.70
CA VAL A 293 26.47 -19.56 -33.46
C VAL A 293 26.28 -19.14 -34.92
N MET A 294 26.95 -18.06 -35.30
CA MET A 294 26.98 -17.52 -36.65
C MET A 294 28.30 -17.90 -37.33
N THR A 295 28.21 -18.77 -38.33
CA THR A 295 29.35 -19.20 -39.17
C THR A 295 29.15 -18.79 -40.62
N ALA A 296 30.24 -18.71 -41.39
CA ALA A 296 30.23 -18.20 -42.76
C ALA A 296 29.69 -19.27 -43.74
N GLU A 297 28.37 -19.41 -43.86
CA GLU A 297 27.71 -20.54 -44.54
C GLU A 297 27.10 -20.20 -45.91
N ASP A 298 26.44 -19.05 -46.03
CA ASP A 298 25.70 -18.68 -47.23
C ASP A 298 26.46 -17.56 -47.98
N GLU A 299 26.74 -17.77 -49.27
CA GLU A 299 27.42 -16.78 -50.11
C GLU A 299 26.40 -15.81 -50.74
N THR A 300 26.68 -14.51 -50.67
CA THR A 300 25.86 -13.48 -51.31
C THR A 300 26.21 -13.33 -52.78
N ALA A 301 25.33 -12.68 -53.55
CA ALA A 301 25.61 -12.31 -54.94
C ALA A 301 26.86 -11.40 -55.10
N GLU A 302 27.34 -10.80 -54.01
CA GLU A 302 28.55 -9.95 -53.95
C GLU A 302 29.81 -10.74 -53.54
N GLY A 303 29.73 -12.07 -53.39
CA GLY A 303 30.84 -12.94 -52.98
C GLY A 303 31.22 -12.85 -51.50
N LYS A 304 30.35 -12.28 -50.67
CA LYS A 304 30.53 -12.23 -49.21
C LYS A 304 29.88 -13.44 -48.56
N LEU A 305 30.45 -13.93 -47.46
CA LEU A 305 29.90 -15.05 -46.71
C LEU A 305 29.10 -14.54 -45.50
N ARG A 306 27.86 -15.00 -45.34
CA ARG A 306 26.95 -14.63 -44.25
C ARG A 306 26.55 -15.84 -43.43
N ALA A 307 26.07 -15.55 -42.22
CA ALA A 307 25.34 -16.52 -41.43
C ALA A 307 24.00 -16.86 -42.09
N ARG A 308 23.55 -18.08 -41.83
CA ARG A 308 22.27 -18.57 -42.30
C ARG A 308 21.12 -17.69 -41.80
N GLU A 309 20.18 -17.33 -42.69
CA GLU A 309 19.08 -16.40 -42.36
C GLU A 309 18.24 -16.83 -41.15
N ASN A 310 18.06 -18.14 -40.96
CA ASN A 310 17.30 -18.66 -39.82
C ASN A 310 17.99 -18.37 -38.48
N VAL A 311 19.31 -18.39 -38.44
CA VAL A 311 20.08 -18.04 -37.23
C VAL A 311 19.90 -16.55 -36.94
N VAL A 312 19.93 -15.70 -37.98
CA VAL A 312 19.66 -14.26 -37.82
C VAL A 312 18.25 -14.01 -37.27
N HIS A 313 17.26 -14.78 -37.73
CA HIS A 313 15.90 -14.70 -37.20
C HIS A 313 15.83 -15.14 -35.72
N GLU A 314 16.49 -16.25 -35.36
CA GLU A 314 16.59 -16.72 -33.97
C GLU A 314 17.29 -15.68 -33.08
N VAL A 315 18.34 -14.98 -33.57
CA VAL A 315 19.00 -13.88 -32.83
C VAL A 315 17.97 -12.82 -32.46
N GLY A 316 17.19 -12.34 -33.42
CA GLY A 316 16.15 -11.33 -33.16
C GLY A 316 15.09 -11.83 -32.18
N LEU A 317 14.66 -13.09 -32.32
CA LEU A 317 13.62 -13.68 -31.48
C LEU A 317 14.07 -13.82 -30.02
N PHE A 318 15.27 -14.36 -29.77
CA PHE A 318 15.81 -14.52 -28.42
C PHE A 318 16.23 -13.20 -27.80
N GLN A 319 16.75 -12.24 -28.57
CA GLN A 319 17.00 -10.89 -28.07
C GLN A 319 15.71 -10.18 -27.65
N GLY A 320 14.61 -10.37 -28.40
CA GLY A 320 13.29 -9.85 -28.02
C GLY A 320 12.75 -10.47 -26.73
N ARG A 321 13.05 -11.75 -26.45
CA ARG A 321 12.53 -12.48 -25.28
C ARG A 321 13.40 -12.36 -24.02
N LEU A 322 14.72 -12.46 -24.17
CA LEU A 322 15.70 -12.51 -23.06
C LEU A 322 16.48 -11.20 -22.87
N GLY A 323 16.49 -10.32 -23.87
CA GLY A 323 17.31 -9.11 -23.89
C GLY A 323 18.76 -9.37 -24.32
N PHE A 324 19.48 -8.29 -24.65
CA PHE A 324 20.81 -8.32 -25.24
C PHE A 324 21.92 -8.86 -24.33
N THR A 325 21.73 -8.83 -23.01
CA THR A 325 22.72 -9.39 -22.08
C THR A 325 22.66 -10.91 -22.03
N LYS A 326 21.50 -11.51 -22.34
CA LYS A 326 21.26 -12.96 -22.22
C LYS A 326 21.19 -13.69 -23.57
N ALA A 327 21.05 -12.97 -24.68
CA ALA A 327 21.11 -13.55 -26.03
C ALA A 327 22.39 -13.10 -26.75
N ILE A 328 23.43 -13.94 -26.68
CA ILE A 328 24.78 -13.64 -27.14
C ILE A 328 25.06 -14.25 -28.50
N VAL A 329 25.63 -13.44 -29.40
CA VAL A 329 26.07 -13.89 -30.72
C VAL A 329 27.52 -14.37 -30.64
N LEU A 330 27.76 -15.60 -31.10
CA LEU A 330 29.10 -16.15 -31.31
C LEU A 330 29.40 -16.05 -32.81
N LEU A 331 30.27 -15.14 -33.22
CA LEU A 331 30.53 -14.82 -34.63
C LEU A 331 31.88 -15.37 -35.10
N GLU A 332 31.85 -16.21 -36.12
CA GLU A 332 33.06 -16.74 -36.75
C GLU A 332 33.77 -15.68 -37.60
N ASP A 333 35.10 -15.62 -37.50
CA ASP A 333 35.92 -14.77 -38.36
C ASP A 333 35.72 -15.10 -39.85
N GLY A 334 35.40 -14.07 -40.65
CA GLY A 334 35.09 -14.21 -42.07
C GLY A 334 33.60 -14.34 -42.38
N CYS A 335 32.74 -14.36 -41.36
CA CYS A 335 31.29 -14.20 -41.51
C CYS A 335 30.91 -12.71 -41.46
N GLU A 336 30.13 -12.24 -42.44
CA GLU A 336 29.66 -10.85 -42.49
C GLU A 336 28.60 -10.60 -41.41
N GLU A 337 28.75 -9.46 -40.73
CA GLU A 337 27.79 -8.93 -39.77
C GLU A 337 26.47 -8.53 -40.47
N PHE A 338 25.33 -8.76 -39.82
CA PHE A 338 24.08 -8.17 -40.29
C PHE A 338 24.00 -6.70 -39.84
N SER A 339 23.32 -5.86 -40.64
CA SER A 339 23.36 -4.39 -40.55
C SER A 339 22.95 -3.77 -39.21
N ASN A 340 22.37 -4.54 -38.28
CA ASN A 340 21.89 -4.07 -36.98
C ASN A 340 22.71 -4.59 -35.78
N ILE A 341 23.89 -5.23 -35.99
CA ILE A 341 24.70 -5.78 -34.89
C ILE A 341 25.64 -4.76 -34.23
N GLN A 342 25.81 -3.56 -34.82
CA GLN A 342 26.70 -2.51 -34.27
C GLN A 342 26.17 -1.98 -32.93
N GLY A 343 26.82 -2.39 -31.83
CA GLY A 343 26.43 -2.06 -30.45
C GLY A 343 25.98 -3.26 -29.61
N LEU A 344 25.95 -4.47 -30.19
CA LEU A 344 25.56 -5.71 -29.50
C LEU A 344 26.78 -6.45 -28.94
N GLY A 345 26.59 -7.14 -27.80
CA GLY A 345 27.60 -8.02 -27.24
C GLY A 345 27.81 -9.23 -28.15
N GLN A 346 28.95 -9.29 -28.82
CA GLN A 346 29.37 -10.41 -29.66
C GLN A 346 30.67 -10.99 -29.13
N ILE A 347 30.78 -12.31 -29.16
CA ILE A 347 32.04 -13.02 -28.91
C ILE A 347 32.52 -13.53 -30.26
N ARG A 348 33.72 -13.12 -30.67
CA ARG A 348 34.30 -13.54 -31.94
C ARG A 348 35.19 -14.76 -31.75
N PHE A 349 35.20 -15.65 -32.74
CA PHE A 349 36.07 -16.82 -32.71
C PHE A 349 36.72 -17.10 -34.08
N PRO A 350 37.95 -17.64 -34.12
CA PRO A 350 38.62 -17.97 -35.37
C PRO A 350 37.89 -19.04 -36.16
N LYS A 351 37.97 -18.97 -37.49
CA LYS A 351 37.35 -19.95 -38.40
C LYS A 351 37.65 -21.39 -38.01
N GLY A 352 36.61 -22.18 -37.78
CA GLY A 352 36.69 -23.58 -37.39
C GLY A 352 37.22 -23.85 -35.96
N ARG A 353 37.33 -22.83 -35.09
CA ARG A 353 37.83 -22.97 -33.70
C ARG A 353 36.95 -22.24 -32.69
N ILE A 354 35.73 -22.74 -32.49
CA ILE A 354 34.75 -22.16 -31.56
C ILE A 354 35.21 -22.23 -30.09
N SER A 355 36.08 -23.18 -29.73
CA SER A 355 36.65 -23.29 -28.38
C SER A 355 37.38 -22.03 -27.91
N ALA A 356 37.83 -21.17 -28.82
CA ALA A 356 38.41 -19.87 -28.47
C ALA A 356 37.41 -18.95 -27.73
N ALA A 357 36.10 -19.13 -27.93
CA ALA A 357 35.04 -18.36 -27.28
C ALA A 357 34.66 -18.87 -25.88
N PHE A 358 35.15 -20.04 -25.44
CA PHE A 358 34.61 -20.73 -24.27
C PHE A 358 34.80 -19.99 -22.95
N GLU A 359 35.93 -19.33 -22.72
CA GLU A 359 36.14 -18.57 -21.48
C GLU A 359 35.26 -17.31 -21.44
N GLU A 360 35.05 -16.63 -22.58
CA GLU A 360 34.10 -15.50 -22.64
C GLU A 360 32.66 -15.97 -22.43
N VAL A 361 32.26 -17.11 -23.02
CA VAL A 361 30.96 -17.74 -22.79
C VAL A 361 30.79 -18.08 -21.30
N ARG A 362 31.83 -18.63 -20.65
CA ARG A 362 31.81 -18.93 -19.23
C ARG A 362 31.57 -17.66 -18.39
N HIS A 363 32.29 -16.57 -18.68
CA HIS A 363 32.11 -15.30 -17.97
C HIS A 363 30.70 -14.73 -18.13
N VAL A 364 30.08 -14.88 -19.30
CA VAL A 364 28.66 -14.53 -19.48
C VAL A 364 27.78 -15.35 -18.55
N LEU A 365 27.98 -16.66 -18.50
CA LEU A 365 27.15 -17.57 -17.69
C LEU A 365 27.34 -17.34 -16.18
N GLU A 366 28.57 -17.02 -15.74
CA GLU A 366 28.88 -16.59 -14.36
C GLU A 366 28.19 -15.26 -14.03
N ARG A 367 28.28 -14.26 -14.93
CA ARG A 367 27.62 -12.96 -14.75
C ARG A 367 26.10 -13.08 -14.63
N GLU A 368 25.50 -13.98 -15.40
CA GLU A 368 24.05 -14.25 -15.34
C GLU A 368 23.65 -15.19 -14.19
N GLY A 369 24.60 -15.61 -13.34
CA GLY A 369 24.35 -16.41 -12.13
C GLY A 369 23.98 -17.87 -12.40
N LEU A 370 24.31 -18.40 -13.59
CA LEU A 370 24.01 -19.79 -13.96
C LEU A 370 25.09 -20.76 -13.48
N LEU A 371 26.28 -20.26 -13.19
CA LEU A 371 27.37 -21.03 -12.61
C LEU A 371 27.54 -20.52 -11.17
N GLY A 372 27.45 -21.43 -10.20
CA GLY A 372 27.72 -21.08 -8.80
C GLY A 372 29.17 -20.64 -8.62
N ASP A 373 29.44 -19.83 -7.59
CA ASP A 373 30.80 -19.41 -7.24
C ASP A 373 31.67 -20.66 -7.07
N ALA A 374 32.61 -20.86 -8.00
CA ALA A 374 33.61 -21.91 -7.87
C ALA A 374 34.53 -21.54 -6.70
N ASN A 375 34.41 -22.26 -5.59
CA ASN A 375 35.46 -22.34 -4.56
C ASN A 375 36.79 -22.80 -5.15
#